data_AF-A0A3B8NTB5-F1
#
_entry.id   AF-A0A3B8NTB5-F1
#
_cell.length_a   1.000
_cell.length_b   1.000
_cell.length_c   1.000
_cell.angle_alpha   90.00
_cell.angle_beta   90.00
_cell.angle_gamma   90.00
#
_symmetry.space_group_name_H-M   'P 1'
#
loop_
_entity.id
_entity.type
_entity.pdbx_description
1 polymer ?
#
loop_
_entity_poly.entity_id
_entity_poly.type
_entity_poly.pdbx_seq_one_letter_code
_entity_poly.pdbx_strand_id
1 'polypeptide(L)'
;MTYSKISYTTVQLAEFIRALGYNAIPSSNCTALNIPLGIEAGLGQLGRNAKLITQKYGPRCRIAKVITDLPMETGKPKDFGVTEFCNACKKCARNCAVQAIPLGSRSYQQSNNANHNMSPLQWMLDHKKCRDYQSRVGTNCGMCLRTCPYNKGDH
;
A
#
# COMPACT_ATOMS: atom_id res chain seq x y z
N MET A 1 -1.50 17.83 -8.00
CA MET A 1 -1.06 16.46 -8.36
C MET A 1 -0.35 15.81 -7.17
N THR A 2 -0.70 14.59 -6.75
CA THR A 2 -0.18 13.98 -5.50
C THR A 2 1.26 13.49 -5.60
N TYR A 3 1.70 12.99 -6.75
CA TYR A 3 3.09 12.53 -6.92
C TYR A 3 4.10 13.67 -6.81
N SER A 4 3.81 14.84 -7.37
CA SER A 4 4.67 16.01 -7.25
C SER A 4 4.83 16.44 -5.79
N LYS A 5 3.74 16.38 -5.00
CA LYS A 5 3.79 16.66 -3.56
C LYS A 5 4.70 15.66 -2.83
N ILE A 6 4.58 14.37 -3.14
CA ILE A 6 5.47 13.35 -2.57
C ILE A 6 6.94 13.68 -2.83
N SER A 7 7.30 13.95 -4.09
CA SER A 7 8.69 14.25 -4.45
C SER A 7 9.21 15.48 -3.71
N TYR A 8 8.41 16.54 -3.66
CA TYR A 8 8.79 17.78 -2.97
C TYR A 8 8.96 17.56 -1.45
N THR A 9 8.07 16.80 -0.83
CA THR A 9 8.11 16.53 0.61
C THR A 9 9.26 15.60 0.99
N THR A 10 9.51 14.54 0.25
CA THR A 10 10.59 13.59 0.59
C THR A 10 11.97 14.22 0.42
N VAL A 11 12.16 15.05 -0.61
CA VAL A 11 13.42 15.77 -0.81
C VAL A 11 13.68 16.75 0.32
N GLN A 12 12.71 17.60 0.67
CA GLN A 12 12.88 18.53 1.79
C GLN A 12 13.17 17.84 3.11
N LEU A 13 12.46 16.73 3.40
CA LEU A 13 12.73 15.96 4.61
C LEU A 13 14.14 15.36 4.59
N ALA A 14 14.61 14.86 3.44
CA ALA A 14 15.96 14.35 3.32
C ALA A 14 17.03 15.44 3.49
N GLU A 15 16.84 16.62 2.90
CA GLU A 15 17.78 17.74 3.11
C GLU A 15 17.80 18.21 4.56
N PHE A 16 16.63 18.25 5.22
CA PHE A 16 16.56 18.56 6.64
C PHE A 16 17.36 17.56 7.48
N ILE A 17 17.20 16.26 7.24
CA ILE A 17 17.95 15.21 7.96
C ILE A 17 19.46 15.31 7.67
N ARG A 18 19.86 15.62 6.43
CA ARG A 18 21.27 15.85 6.09
C ARG A 18 21.85 17.08 6.77
N ALA A 19 21.08 18.14 6.93
CA ALA A 19 21.49 19.32 7.68
C ALA A 19 21.72 19.02 9.17
N LEU A 20 21.09 17.97 9.72
CA LEU A 20 21.36 17.46 11.07
C LEU A 20 22.62 16.57 11.15
N GLY A 21 23.31 16.32 10.03
CA GLY A 21 24.55 15.52 9.98
C GLY A 21 24.34 14.03 9.70
N TYR A 22 23.14 13.61 9.28
CA TYR A 22 22.79 12.21 9.03
C TYR A 22 22.63 11.91 7.53
N ASN A 23 22.78 10.65 7.14
CA ASN A 23 22.51 10.20 5.79
C ASN A 23 21.01 10.09 5.57
N ALA A 24 20.52 10.57 4.42
CA ALA A 24 19.11 10.45 4.05
C ALA A 24 18.95 10.16 2.56
N ILE A 25 18.15 9.15 2.22
CA ILE A 25 17.85 8.74 0.85
C ILE A 25 16.34 8.93 0.62
N PRO A 26 15.92 9.99 -0.09
CA PRO A 26 14.52 10.20 -0.40
C PRO A 26 14.04 9.16 -1.42
N SER A 27 12.88 8.54 -1.17
CA SER A 27 12.34 7.49 -2.03
C SER A 27 10.83 7.59 -2.14
N SER A 28 10.35 7.77 -3.37
CA SER A 28 8.92 7.75 -3.69
C SER A 28 8.42 6.29 -3.78
N ASN A 29 8.29 5.74 -4.99
CA ASN A 29 7.81 4.38 -5.21
C ASN A 29 8.94 3.33 -5.32
N CYS A 30 10.19 3.75 -5.43
CA CYS A 30 11.33 2.89 -5.72
C CYS A 30 12.02 2.39 -4.44
N THR A 31 13.20 1.77 -4.56
CA THR A 31 14.12 1.37 -3.46
C THR A 31 13.62 0.26 -2.53
N ALA A 32 12.41 0.39 -1.99
CA ALA A 32 11.77 -0.62 -1.14
C ALA A 32 10.23 -0.50 -1.24
N LEU A 33 9.52 -1.52 -0.74
CA LEU A 33 8.07 -1.60 -0.82
C LEU A 33 7.40 -0.71 0.23
N ASN A 34 6.60 0.26 -0.20
CA ASN A 34 5.94 1.20 0.72
C ASN A 34 4.88 0.57 1.62
N ILE A 35 4.19 -0.48 1.16
CA ILE A 35 3.08 -1.07 1.92
C ILE A 35 3.58 -1.83 3.15
N PRO A 36 4.54 -2.78 3.06
CA PRO A 36 5.11 -3.43 4.24
C PRO A 36 5.70 -2.44 5.24
N LEU A 37 6.51 -1.48 4.77
CA LEU A 37 7.09 -0.45 5.63
C LEU A 37 6.04 0.42 6.31
N GLY A 38 4.94 0.75 5.63
CA GLY A 38 3.82 1.48 6.22
C GLY A 38 3.06 0.68 7.28
N ILE A 39 3.00 -0.65 7.15
CA ILE A 39 2.41 -1.52 8.17
C ILE A 39 3.33 -1.57 9.40
N GLU A 40 4.63 -1.79 9.20
CA GLU A 40 5.63 -1.83 10.28
C GLU A 40 5.70 -0.50 11.04
N ALA A 41 5.62 0.63 10.32
CA ALA A 41 5.55 1.96 10.90
C ALA A 41 4.21 2.29 11.58
N GLY A 42 3.22 1.38 11.55
CA GLY A 42 1.93 1.57 12.20
C GLY A 42 0.98 2.57 11.51
N LEU A 43 1.20 2.84 10.21
CA LEU A 43 0.35 3.76 9.43
C LEU A 43 -0.97 3.11 9.02
N GLY A 44 -1.06 1.78 8.98
CA GLY A 44 -2.25 1.09 8.53
C GLY A 44 -2.10 -0.44 8.45
N GLN A 45 -3.09 -1.08 7.86
CA GLN A 45 -3.13 -2.53 7.63
C GLN A 45 -3.29 -2.87 6.15
N LEU A 46 -2.90 -4.10 5.78
CA LEU A 46 -3.06 -4.59 4.41
C LEU A 46 -4.54 -4.83 4.07
N GLY A 47 -5.04 -4.15 3.04
CA GLY A 47 -6.38 -4.40 2.50
C GLY A 47 -6.40 -5.46 1.41
N ARG A 48 -7.58 -6.04 1.15
CA ARG A 48 -7.82 -7.01 0.05
C ARG A 48 -7.38 -6.52 -1.33
N ASN A 49 -7.44 -5.22 -1.57
CA ASN A 49 -6.99 -4.60 -2.83
C ASN A 49 -5.47 -4.39 -2.90
N ALA A 50 -4.68 -5.01 -2.01
CA ALA A 50 -3.23 -4.87 -1.90
C ALA A 50 -2.77 -3.41 -1.70
N LYS A 51 -3.54 -2.64 -0.92
CA LYS A 51 -3.22 -1.26 -0.52
C LYS A 51 -3.19 -1.16 1.00
N LEU A 52 -2.45 -0.16 1.49
CA LEU A 52 -2.47 0.19 2.91
C LEU A 52 -3.79 0.89 3.19
N ILE A 53 -4.59 0.32 4.08
CA ILE A 53 -5.77 0.95 4.63
C ILE A 53 -5.31 1.71 5.86
N THR A 54 -5.50 3.02 5.87
CA THR A 54 -5.24 3.89 7.02
C THR A 54 -6.57 4.19 7.72
N GLN A 55 -6.55 4.41 9.04
CA GLN A 55 -7.77 4.70 9.80
C GLN A 55 -8.47 5.98 9.31
N LYS A 56 -7.69 7.03 9.02
CA LYS A 56 -8.23 8.35 8.64
C LYS A 56 -8.65 8.46 7.17
N TYR A 57 -7.91 7.84 6.26
CA TYR A 57 -8.10 8.07 4.82
C TYR A 57 -8.47 6.81 4.03
N GLY A 58 -8.58 5.67 4.70
CA GLY A 58 -8.72 4.37 4.06
C GLY A 58 -7.56 4.13 3.08
N PRO A 59 -7.82 3.57 1.88
CA PRO A 59 -6.80 3.35 0.86
C PRO A 59 -6.45 4.61 0.03
N ARG A 60 -7.06 5.77 0.29
CA ARG A 60 -6.90 6.99 -0.55
C ARG A 60 -5.66 7.81 -0.19
N CYS A 61 -4.64 7.18 0.38
CA CYS A 61 -3.37 7.80 0.69
C CYS A 61 -2.27 7.26 -0.23
N ARG A 62 -1.36 8.14 -0.65
CA ARG A 62 -0.10 7.75 -1.26
C ARG A 62 0.98 7.87 -0.21
N ILE A 63 1.86 6.87 -0.15
CA ILE A 63 2.89 6.77 0.88
C ILE A 63 4.23 6.78 0.17
N ALA A 64 5.20 7.41 0.81
CA ALA A 64 6.59 7.47 0.42
C ALA A 64 7.46 7.36 1.66
N LYS A 65 8.78 7.33 1.48
CA LYS A 65 9.72 7.05 2.56
C LYS A 65 11.03 7.81 2.37
N VAL A 66 11.73 8.05 3.47
CA VAL A 66 13.12 8.47 3.49
C VAL A 66 13.86 7.41 4.29
N ILE A 67 14.93 6.86 3.74
CA ILE A 67 15.78 5.88 4.42
C ILE A 67 16.94 6.66 5.03
N THR A 68 17.20 6.49 6.33
CA THR A 68 18.19 7.28 7.06
C THR A 68 18.82 6.48 8.19
N ASP A 69 20.01 6.91 8.62
CA ASP A 69 20.71 6.45 9.83
C ASP A 69 20.44 7.34 11.06
N LEU A 70 19.57 8.36 10.94
CA LEU A 70 19.09 9.17 12.05
C LEU A 70 18.42 8.27 13.12
N PRO A 71 18.93 8.24 14.37
CA PRO A 71 18.31 7.49 15.45
C PRO A 71 16.92 8.03 15.79
N MET A 72 15.90 7.18 15.74
CA MET A 72 14.51 7.55 16.01
C MET A 72 13.79 6.39 16.68
N GLU A 73 12.76 6.71 17.47
CA GLU A 73 11.81 5.71 17.95
C GLU A 73 11.07 5.07 16.78
N THR A 74 10.94 3.75 16.80
CA THR A 74 10.26 3.00 15.76
C THR A 74 8.77 2.91 16.04
N GLY A 75 7.98 3.02 14.97
CA GLY A 75 6.56 2.71 15.01
C GLY A 75 6.32 1.23 15.31
N LYS A 76 5.07 0.90 15.67
CA LYS A 76 4.61 -0.48 15.83
C LYS A 76 3.38 -0.71 14.96
N PRO A 77 3.22 -1.90 14.34
CA PRO A 77 2.00 -2.25 13.63
C PRO A 77 0.76 -2.03 14.48
N LYS A 78 -0.32 -1.55 13.86
CA LYS A 78 -1.61 -1.33 14.50
C LYS A 78 -2.65 -2.25 13.89
N ASP A 79 -3.48 -2.86 14.73
CA ASP A 79 -4.62 -3.65 14.30
C ASP A 79 -5.93 -2.92 14.64
N PHE A 80 -6.73 -2.65 13.62
CA PHE A 80 -8.06 -2.05 13.73
C PHE A 80 -9.06 -2.82 12.84
N GLY A 81 -8.86 -4.12 12.67
CA GLY A 81 -9.87 -5.03 12.12
C GLY A 81 -9.99 -5.03 10.59
N VAL A 82 -9.00 -4.47 9.86
CA VAL A 82 -9.06 -4.42 8.38
C VAL A 82 -9.13 -5.81 7.76
N THR A 83 -8.47 -6.78 8.38
CA THR A 83 -8.39 -8.14 7.85
C THR A 83 -9.76 -8.81 7.89
N GLU A 84 -10.40 -8.75 9.06
CA GLU A 84 -11.70 -9.31 9.39
C GLU A 84 -12.76 -8.65 8.52
N PHE A 85 -12.72 -7.33 8.43
CA PHE A 85 -13.58 -6.56 7.55
C PHE A 85 -13.41 -6.98 6.08
N CYS A 86 -12.17 -7.12 5.61
CA CYS A 86 -11.87 -7.52 4.23
C CYS A 86 -12.31 -8.97 3.92
N ASN A 87 -12.35 -9.86 4.91
CA ASN A 87 -12.86 -11.22 4.76
C ASN A 87 -14.36 -11.24 4.45
N ALA A 88 -15.15 -10.40 5.13
CA ALA A 88 -16.60 -10.28 4.89
C ALA A 88 -16.95 -9.41 3.68
N CYS A 89 -16.33 -8.23 3.56
CA CYS A 89 -16.78 -7.17 2.65
C CYS A 89 -16.67 -7.54 1.16
N LYS A 90 -15.47 -7.90 0.70
CA LYS A 90 -15.13 -8.27 -0.70
C LYS A 90 -15.59 -7.28 -1.80
N LYS A 91 -15.98 -6.05 -1.46
CA LYS A 91 -16.57 -5.07 -2.40
C LYS A 91 -15.61 -4.62 -3.50
N CYS A 92 -14.32 -4.43 -3.17
CA CYS A 92 -13.30 -4.08 -4.15
C CYS A 92 -13.07 -5.17 -5.20
N ALA A 93 -13.22 -6.45 -4.81
CA ALA A 93 -13.13 -7.57 -5.73
C ALA A 93 -14.31 -7.61 -6.69
N ARG A 94 -15.54 -7.56 -6.16
CA ARG A 94 -16.77 -7.54 -6.98
C ARG A 94 -16.79 -6.42 -8.02
N ASN A 95 -16.28 -5.25 -7.66
CA ASN A 95 -16.29 -4.06 -8.52
C ASN A 95 -15.04 -3.93 -9.42
N CYS A 96 -14.13 -4.90 -9.42
CA CYS A 96 -12.97 -4.88 -10.31
C CYS A 96 -13.39 -5.31 -11.72
N ALA A 97 -13.29 -4.40 -12.72
CA ALA A 97 -13.70 -4.68 -14.10
C ALA A 97 -13.02 -5.91 -14.73
N VAL A 98 -11.82 -6.26 -14.27
CA VAL A 98 -11.03 -7.39 -14.79
C VAL A 98 -10.85 -8.52 -13.78
N GLN A 99 -11.57 -8.46 -12.65
CA GLN A 99 -11.51 -9.48 -11.59
C GLN A 99 -10.07 -9.83 -11.16
N ALA A 100 -9.20 -8.82 -11.10
CA ALA A 100 -7.80 -8.99 -10.69
C ALA A 100 -7.65 -9.21 -9.17
N ILE A 101 -8.66 -8.86 -8.38
CA ILE A 101 -8.63 -8.99 -6.92
C ILE A 101 -9.40 -10.27 -6.54
N PRO A 102 -8.80 -11.20 -5.77
CA PRO A 102 -9.44 -12.47 -5.47
C PRO A 102 -10.60 -12.31 -4.49
N LEU A 103 -11.64 -13.14 -4.67
CA LEU A 103 -12.75 -13.32 -3.72
C LEU A 103 -12.42 -14.29 -2.57
N GLY A 104 -11.38 -15.10 -2.75
CA GLY A 104 -10.93 -16.12 -1.78
C GLY A 104 -10.23 -15.56 -0.54
N SER A 105 -9.69 -16.47 0.27
CA SER A 105 -8.85 -16.17 1.42
C SER A 105 -7.46 -15.67 1.01
N ARG A 106 -6.69 -15.21 1.99
CA ARG A 106 -5.27 -14.92 1.81
C ARG A 106 -4.50 -16.23 1.61
N SER A 107 -3.40 -16.17 0.87
CA SER A 107 -2.50 -17.30 0.64
C SER A 107 -1.04 -16.87 0.76
N TYR A 108 -0.17 -17.83 1.02
CA TYR A 108 1.29 -17.70 0.93
C TYR A 108 1.81 -17.95 -0.50
N GLN A 109 0.98 -18.41 -1.44
CA GLN A 109 1.43 -18.75 -2.79
C GLN A 109 1.53 -17.51 -3.70
N GLN A 110 2.74 -17.21 -4.20
CA GLN A 110 2.87 -16.37 -5.39
C GLN A 110 2.33 -17.11 -6.62
N SER A 111 1.65 -16.39 -7.51
CA SER A 111 1.00 -16.97 -8.69
C SER A 111 1.96 -17.48 -9.77
N ASN A 112 3.27 -17.60 -9.50
CA ASN A 112 4.27 -18.21 -10.39
C ASN A 112 5.56 -18.56 -9.61
N ASN A 113 5.77 -19.85 -9.34
CA ASN A 113 7.06 -20.56 -9.15
C ASN A 113 8.27 -19.81 -8.57
N ALA A 114 8.16 -19.21 -7.38
CA ALA A 114 9.33 -18.88 -6.56
C ALA A 114 9.03 -19.18 -5.08
N ASN A 115 9.79 -20.13 -4.51
CA ASN A 115 9.87 -20.54 -3.10
C ASN A 115 8.67 -20.13 -2.21
N HIS A 116 7.74 -21.06 -2.04
CA HIS A 116 6.51 -20.92 -1.25
C HIS A 116 6.73 -20.47 0.22
N ASN A 117 7.93 -20.68 0.77
CA ASN A 117 8.22 -20.43 2.19
C ASN A 117 8.58 -18.97 2.55
N MET A 118 8.67 -18.05 1.58
CA MET A 118 9.09 -16.65 1.85
C MET A 118 8.04 -15.59 1.50
N SER A 119 6.87 -15.98 1.00
CA SER A 119 5.87 -15.02 0.57
C SER A 119 4.97 -14.60 1.74
N PRO A 120 4.69 -13.30 1.94
CA PRO A 120 3.83 -12.87 3.03
C PRO A 120 2.37 -13.27 2.79
N LEU A 121 1.65 -13.60 3.86
CA LEU A 121 0.22 -13.94 3.81
C LEU A 121 -0.60 -12.75 3.32
N GLN A 122 -1.14 -12.84 2.10
CA GLN A 122 -1.90 -11.74 1.50
C GLN A 122 -2.98 -12.21 0.51
N TRP A 123 -3.86 -11.28 0.11
CA TRP A 123 -4.75 -11.50 -1.03
C TRP A 123 -3.95 -11.33 -2.32
N MET A 124 -3.77 -12.43 -3.03
CA MET A 124 -2.94 -12.48 -4.24
C MET A 124 -3.63 -11.80 -5.41
N LEU A 125 -3.28 -10.53 -5.64
CA LEU A 125 -3.80 -9.72 -6.74
C LEU A 125 -3.09 -10.09 -8.05
N ASP A 126 -3.87 -10.31 -9.12
CA ASP A 126 -3.33 -10.48 -10.47
C ASP A 126 -2.88 -9.12 -11.02
N HIS A 127 -1.62 -8.78 -10.74
CA HIS A 127 -1.03 -7.50 -11.12
C HIS A 127 -0.93 -7.34 -12.63
N LYS A 128 -0.83 -8.44 -13.39
CA LYS A 128 -0.80 -8.41 -14.85
C LYS A 128 -2.15 -7.96 -15.40
N LYS A 129 -3.26 -8.60 -15.00
CA LYS A 129 -4.61 -8.17 -15.39
C LYS A 129 -4.88 -6.71 -15.02
N CYS A 130 -4.48 -6.32 -13.81
CA CYS A 130 -4.67 -4.95 -13.32
C CYS A 130 -3.89 -3.92 -14.17
N ARG A 131 -2.64 -4.24 -14.54
CA ARG A 131 -1.80 -3.37 -15.38
C ARG A 131 -2.30 -3.34 -16.82
N ASP A 132 -2.64 -4.49 -17.40
CA ASP A 132 -3.17 -4.59 -18.76
C ASP A 132 -4.45 -3.75 -18.92
N TYR A 133 -5.33 -3.76 -17.91
CA TYR A 133 -6.52 -2.90 -17.90
C TYR A 133 -6.16 -1.41 -17.88
N GLN A 134 -5.24 -0.99 -17.01
CA GLN A 134 -4.78 0.41 -16.93
C GLN A 134 -4.23 0.90 -18.27
N SER A 135 -3.42 0.08 -18.94
CA SER A 135 -2.89 0.38 -20.27
C SER A 135 -4.00 0.52 -21.31
N ARG A 136 -5.04 -0.34 -21.27
CA ARG A 136 -6.17 -0.28 -22.21
C ARG A 136 -7.06 0.95 -22.01
N VAL A 137 -7.33 1.34 -20.77
CA VAL A 137 -8.20 2.49 -20.48
C VAL A 137 -7.46 3.84 -20.46
N GLY A 138 -6.13 3.83 -20.60
CA GLY A 138 -5.31 5.04 -20.62
C GLY A 138 -5.28 5.80 -19.28
N THR A 139 -5.63 5.16 -18.17
CA THR A 139 -5.66 5.78 -16.83
C THR A 139 -5.13 4.82 -15.76
N ASN A 140 -4.86 5.36 -14.57
CA ASN A 140 -4.45 4.55 -13.41
C ASN A 140 -5.62 3.77 -12.75
N CYS A 141 -6.79 3.70 -13.39
CA CYS A 141 -8.01 3.10 -12.84
C CYS A 141 -8.32 3.65 -11.42
N GLY A 142 -8.31 2.80 -10.38
CA GLY A 142 -8.61 3.19 -9.01
C GLY A 142 -10.02 2.86 -8.53
N MET A 143 -10.79 2.04 -9.25
CA MET A 143 -12.13 1.61 -8.81
C MET A 143 -12.12 0.92 -7.44
N CYS A 144 -11.10 0.10 -7.19
CA CYS A 144 -10.91 -0.57 -5.90
C CYS A 144 -10.63 0.43 -4.76
N LEU A 145 -10.02 1.59 -5.06
CA LEU A 145 -9.83 2.68 -4.10
C LEU A 145 -11.16 3.38 -3.85
N ARG A 146 -11.87 3.76 -4.91
CA ARG A 146 -13.14 4.51 -4.83
C ARG A 146 -14.22 3.77 -4.05
N THR A 147 -14.34 2.46 -4.26
CA THR A 147 -15.43 1.66 -3.71
C THR A 147 -15.22 1.20 -2.26
N CYS A 148 -14.01 1.34 -1.72
CA CYS A 148 -13.65 0.85 -0.40
C CYS A 148 -14.49 1.55 0.70
N PRO A 149 -15.17 0.80 1.60
CA PRO A 149 -15.94 1.40 2.70
C PRO A 149 -15.11 2.25 3.66
N TYR A 150 -13.83 1.93 3.86
CA TYR A 150 -12.87 2.72 4.64
C TYR A 150 -12.67 4.18 4.16
N ASN A 151 -13.32 4.59 3.08
CA ASN A 151 -13.33 5.97 2.62
C ASN A 151 -14.29 6.88 3.39
N LYS A 152 -15.34 6.32 3.99
CA LYS A 152 -16.34 7.06 4.79
C LYS A 152 -15.81 7.10 6.21
N GLY A 153 -15.49 8.24 6.80
CA GLY A 153 -14.63 8.37 7.98
C GLY A 153 -15.16 7.83 9.33
N ASP A 154 -16.18 6.98 9.34
CA ASP A 154 -16.91 6.55 10.55
C ASP A 154 -16.79 5.02 10.76
N HIS A 155 -15.59 4.54 11.08
CA HIS A 155 -15.34 3.13 11.47
C HIS A 155 -14.86 3.04 12.91
#